data_AF-A0ABD5SL13-F1
#
_entry.id   AF-A0ABD5SL13-F1
#
_cell.length_a   1.000
_cell.length_b   1.000
_cell.length_c   1.000
_cell.angle_alpha   90.00
_cell.angle_beta   90.00
_cell.angle_gamma   90.00
#
_symmetry.space_group_name_H-M   'P 1'
#
loop_
_entity.id
_entity.type
_entity.pdbx_description
1 polymer ?
#
loop_
_entity_poly.entity_id
_entity_poly.type
_entity_poly.pdbx_seq_one_letter_code
_entity_poly.pdbx_strand_id
1 'polypeptide(L)' 'MHSLTQTCDARNALLSRLEESNNKRTELIDAVTEAMDVDREVVEDIADQLEAHGEIYVVNGVVKKT' A
#
# COMPACT_ATOMS: atom_id res chain seq x y z
N MET A 1 -4.42 -15.90 -10.93
CA MET A 1 -3.59 -16.27 -9.77
C MET A 1 -2.50 -15.23 -9.67
N HIS A 2 -2.66 -14.24 -8.80
CA HIS A 2 -1.55 -13.35 -8.46
C HIS A 2 -0.51 -14.16 -7.69
N SER A 3 0.77 -14.05 -8.07
CA SER A 3 1.82 -14.78 -7.37
C SER A 3 2.01 -14.17 -5.99
N LEU A 4 2.14 -14.99 -4.94
CA LEU A 4 2.45 -14.56 -3.56
C LEU A 4 3.61 -13.56 -3.50
N THR A 5 4.56 -13.68 -4.43
CA THR A 5 5.68 -12.76 -4.60
C THR A 5 5.20 -11.32 -4.88
N GLN A 6 4.28 -11.13 -5.83
CA GLN A 6 3.77 -9.80 -6.20
C GLN A 6 3.05 -9.11 -5.04
N THR A 7 2.29 -9.88 -4.24
CA THR A 7 1.61 -9.37 -3.04
C THR A 7 2.61 -8.90 -1.98
N CYS A 8 3.69 -9.66 -1.74
CA CYS A 8 4.72 -9.29 -0.78
C CYS A 8 5.51 -8.05 -1.23
N ASP A 9 5.85 -7.95 -2.51
CA ASP A 9 6.60 -6.81 -3.04
C ASP A 9 5.75 -5.51 -3.02
N ALA A 10 4.47 -5.58 -3.39
CA ALA A 10 3.54 -4.44 -3.33
C ALA A 10 3.31 -3.97 -1.90
N ARG A 11 3.20 -4.90 -0.94
CA ARG A 11 3.15 -4.56 0.48
C ARG A 11 4.39 -3.78 0.93
N ASN A 12 5.57 -4.24 0.53
CA ASN A 12 6.82 -3.60 0.92
C ASN A 12 6.98 -2.22 0.28
N ALA A 13 6.55 -2.05 -0.97
CA ALA A 13 6.54 -0.76 -1.66
C ALA A 13 5.59 0.25 -0.98
N LEU A 14 4.39 -0.16 -0.57
CA LEU A 14 3.47 0.67 0.21
C LEU A 14 4.11 1.15 1.51
N LEU A 15 4.74 0.24 2.27
CA LEU A 15 5.40 0.57 3.54
C LEU A 15 6.60 1.51 3.35
N SER A 16 7.43 1.29 2.33
CA SER A 16 8.57 2.18 2.03
C SER A 16 8.11 3.59 1.70
N ARG A 17 7.06 3.71 0.87
CA ARG A 17 6.49 5.00 0.46
C ARG A 17 5.87 5.76 1.65
N LEU A 18 5.36 5.04 2.65
CA LEU A 18 4.85 5.60 3.90
C LEU A 18 5.96 6.14 4.82
N GLU A 19 7.14 5.52 4.79
CA GLU A 19 8.30 6.00 5.54
C GLU A 19 8.86 7.29 4.93
N GLU A 20 8.77 7.43 3.61
CA GLU A 20 9.28 8.60 2.89
C GLU A 20 8.30 9.77 2.84
N SER A 21 6.98 9.53 2.95
CA SER A 21 5.99 10.60 2.80
C SER A 21 4.63 10.33 3.47
N ASN A 22 3.99 11.42 3.91
CA ASN A 22 2.61 11.46 4.40
C ASN A 22 1.61 11.43 3.24
N ASN A 23 1.68 10.40 2.40
CA ASN A 23 0.85 10.30 1.21
C ASN A 23 -0.60 9.96 1.57
N LYS A 24 -1.54 10.43 0.77
CA LYS A 24 -2.92 9.95 0.83
C LYS A 24 -2.98 8.51 0.35
N ARG A 25 -3.98 7.77 0.83
CA ARG A 25 -4.20 6.35 0.47
C ARG A 25 -4.21 6.15 -1.05
N THR A 26 -4.94 7.00 -1.77
CA THR A 26 -5.06 6.95 -3.23
C THR A 26 -3.71 7.15 -3.93
N GLU A 27 -2.91 8.13 -3.48
CA GLU A 27 -1.59 8.40 -4.07
C GLU A 27 -0.62 7.24 -3.85
N LEU A 28 -0.69 6.63 -2.66
CA LEU A 28 0.09 5.43 -2.34
C LEU A 28 -0.27 4.25 -3.24
N ILE A 29 -1.57 4.00 -3.40
CA ILE A 29 -2.08 2.94 -4.26
C ILE A 29 -1.64 3.17 -5.70
N ASP A 30 -1.90 4.35 -6.26
CA ASP A 30 -1.54 4.66 -7.66
C ASP A 30 -0.02 4.57 -7.89
N ALA A 31 0.78 5.07 -6.95
CA ALA A 31 2.23 5.06 -7.10
C ALA A 31 2.86 3.67 -6.94
N VAL A 32 2.21 2.75 -6.21
CA VAL A 32 2.64 1.33 -6.14
C VAL A 32 2.14 0.55 -7.34
N THR A 33 0.89 0.78 -7.76
CA THR A 33 0.30 0.22 -8.98
C THR A 33 1.19 0.52 -10.19
N GLU A 34 1.62 1.78 -10.37
CA GLU A 34 2.51 2.21 -11.45
C GLU A 34 3.94 1.65 -11.30
N ALA A 35 4.51 1.69 -10.09
CA ALA A 35 5.88 1.23 -9.86
C ALA A 35 6.05 -0.28 -10.05
N MET A 36 5.00 -1.04 -9.83
CA MET A 36 5.03 -2.50 -9.83
C MET A 36 4.29 -3.14 -11.00
N ASP A 37 3.60 -2.35 -11.82
CA ASP A 37 2.76 -2.83 -12.92
C ASP A 37 1.80 -3.95 -12.46
N VAL A 38 1.12 -3.68 -11.34
CA VAL A 38 0.15 -4.59 -10.72
C VAL A 38 -1.25 -3.99 -10.77
N ASP A 39 -2.28 -4.83 -10.71
CA ASP A 39 -3.65 -4.35 -10.63
C ASP A 39 -3.91 -3.54 -9.37
N ARG A 40 -4.59 -2.41 -9.54
CA ARG A 40 -4.97 -1.50 -8.45
C ARG A 40 -5.74 -2.22 -7.34
N GLU A 41 -6.65 -3.12 -7.70
CA GLU A 41 -7.45 -3.92 -6.76
C GLU A 41 -6.57 -4.74 -5.81
N VAL A 42 -5.43 -5.26 -6.30
CA VAL A 42 -4.47 -6.01 -5.47
C VAL A 42 -3.81 -5.08 -4.46
N VAL A 43 -3.41 -3.88 -4.89
CA VAL A 43 -2.78 -2.89 -4.00
C VAL A 43 -3.77 -2.38 -2.96
N GLU A 44 -5.03 -2.20 -3.35
CA GLU A 44 -6.13 -1.84 -2.45
C GLU A 44 -6.37 -2.92 -1.40
N ASP A 45 -6.47 -4.20 -1.81
CA ASP A 45 -6.62 -5.33 -0.90
C ASP A 45 -5.45 -5.44 0.10
N ILE A 46 -4.22 -5.24 -0.38
CA ILE A 46 -3.03 -5.21 0.50
C ILE A 46 -3.09 -4.04 1.49
N ALA A 47 -3.49 -2.85 1.04
CA ALA A 47 -3.63 -1.69 1.91
C ALA A 47 -4.69 -1.94 2.99
N ASP A 48 -5.82 -2.56 2.64
CA ASP A 48 -6.85 -2.96 3.61
C ASP A 48 -6.33 -4.03 4.58
N GLN A 49 -5.55 -5.01 4.11
CA GLN A 49 -4.91 -5.99 4.99
C GLN A 49 -3.93 -5.32 5.98
N LEU A 50 -3.11 -4.37 5.49
CA LEU A 50 -2.19 -3.61 6.33
C LEU A 50 -2.92 -2.79 7.40
N GLU A 51 -4.06 -2.19 7.04
CA GLU A 51 -4.91 -1.45 7.97
C GLU A 51 -5.54 -2.39 9.01
N ALA A 52 -6.08 -3.54 8.56
CA ALA A 52 -6.67 -4.56 9.42
C ALA A 52 -5.65 -5.19 10.38
N HIS A 53 -4.40 -5.34 9.94
CA HIS A 53 -3.29 -5.83 10.76
C HIS A 53 -2.71 -4.75 11.68
N GLY A 54 -3.13 -3.49 11.52
CA GLY A 54 -2.61 -2.35 12.28
C GLY A 54 -1.17 -1.98 11.92
N GLU A 55 -0.67 -2.38 10.75
CA GLU A 55 0.62 -1.93 10.23
C GLU A 55 0.56 -0.48 9.74
N ILE A 56 -0.63 -0.05 9.29
CA ILE A 56 -0.90 1.32 8.85
C ILE A 56 -2.22 1.84 9.42
N TYR A 57 -2.36 3.16 9.50
CA TYR A 57 -3.58 3.83 9.91
C TYR A 57 -3.79 5.13 9.14
N VAL A 58 -5.04 5.53 8.92
CA VAL A 58 -5.39 6.74 8.19
C VAL A 58 -5.73 7.87 9.16
N VAL A 59 -4.96 8.96 9.14
CA VAL A 59 -5.22 10.18 9.92
C VAL A 59 -5.45 11.33 8.96
N ASN A 60 -6.63 11.97 9.02
CA ASN A 60 -6.99 13.08 8.13
C ASN A 60 -6.80 12.75 6.62
N GLY A 61 -7.06 11.50 6.22
CA GLY A 61 -6.88 11.03 4.85
C GLY A 61 -5.44 10.73 4.43
N VAL A 62 -4.49 10.93 5.34
CA VAL A 62 -3.08 10.56 5.18
C VAL A 62 -2.87 9.18 5.79
N VAL A 63 -2.27 8.27 5.03
CA VAL A 63 -1.88 6.97 5.56
C VAL A 63 -0.57 7.15 6.31
N LYS A 64 -0.47 6.51 7.47
CA LYS A 64 0.69 6.51 8.37
C LYS A 64 1.04 5.06 8.71
N LYS A 65 2.33 4.75 8.81
CA LYS A 65 2.81 3.49 9.37
C LYS A 65 2.76 3.54 10.90
N THR A 66 2.37 2.44 11.53
CA THR A 66 2.38 2.25 13.00
C THR A 66 3.79 2.19 13.56
#